data_AF-A0A928M435-F1
#
_entry.id   AF-A0A928M435-F1
#
_cell.length_a   1.000
_cell.length_b   1.000
_cell.length_c   1.000
_cell.angle_alpha   90.00
_cell.angle_beta   90.00
_cell.angle_gamma   90.00
#
_symmetry.space_group_name_H-M   'P 1'
#
loop_
_entity.id
_entity.type
_entity.pdbx_description
1 polymer ?
#
loop_
_entity_poly.entity_id
_entity_poly.type
_entity_poly.pdbx_seq_one_letter_code
_entity_poly.pdbx_strand_id
1 'polypeptide(L)'
;MKKHVLLISIVFLLLFAALLFSNRAIIFQRGNPLPYLAAAMRISEDTPYAAVDVGEGVYLSRRGACPELFDAFQEKSGAAFVEQAGSGYLFSDGTNRYVISSEIYWGRYTVWTLPEIMAEQ
;
A
#
# COMPACT_ATOMS: atom_id res chain seq x y z
N MET A 1 -41.69 6.39 15.03
CA MET A 1 -40.44 6.89 14.42
C MET A 1 -39.20 6.11 14.87
N LYS A 2 -38.89 6.03 16.17
CA LYS A 2 -37.70 5.32 16.70
C LYS A 2 -37.58 3.85 16.25
N LYS A 3 -38.69 3.09 16.23
CA LYS A 3 -38.71 1.68 15.78
C LYS A 3 -38.34 1.47 14.31
N HIS A 4 -38.75 2.40 13.43
CA HIS A 4 -38.42 2.32 12.01
C HIS A 4 -36.97 2.75 11.76
N VAL A 5 -36.48 3.75 12.48
CA VAL A 5 -35.05 4.14 12.43
C VAL A 5 -34.17 2.99 12.92
N LEU A 6 -34.52 2.34 14.04
CA LEU A 6 -33.81 1.17 14.54
C LEU A 6 -33.80 0.03 13.52
N LEU A 7 -34.96 -0.27 12.93
CA LEU A 7 -35.07 -1.32 11.91
C LEU A 7 -34.20 -1.00 10.68
N ILE A 8 -34.22 0.25 10.21
CA ILE A 8 -33.38 0.71 9.09
C ILE A 8 -31.89 0.59 9.44
N SER A 9 -31.48 1.01 10.64
CA SER A 9 -30.09 0.85 11.10
C SER A 9 -29.65 -0.61 11.15
N ILE A 10 -30.51 -1.52 11.64
CA ILE A 10 -30.21 -2.96 11.68
C ILE A 10 -30.08 -3.51 10.26
N VAL A 11 -31.01 -3.19 9.36
CA VAL A 11 -30.96 -3.63 7.96
C VAL A 11 -29.69 -3.11 7.29
N PHE A 12 -29.35 -1.83 7.52
CA PHE A 12 -28.12 -1.24 6.99
C PHE A 12 -26.87 -1.96 7.51
N LEU A 13 -26.83 -2.26 8.81
CA LEU A 13 -25.71 -2.98 9.43
C LEU A 13 -25.56 -4.40 8.85
N LEU A 14 -26.67 -5.10 8.64
CA LEU A 14 -26.68 -6.43 8.02
C LEU A 14 -26.21 -6.39 6.56
N LEU A 15 -26.68 -5.42 5.78
CA LEU A 15 -26.23 -5.22 4.40
C LEU A 15 -24.73 -4.89 4.35
N PHE A 16 -24.26 -4.03 5.26
CA PHE A 16 -22.86 -3.68 5.37
C PHE A 16 -22.00 -4.90 5.75
N ALA A 17 -22.43 -5.69 6.73
CA ALA A 17 -21.75 -6.92 7.11
C ALA A 17 -21.72 -7.96 5.98
N ALA A 18 -22.82 -8.11 5.23
CA ALA A 18 -22.89 -8.99 4.07
C ALA A 18 -21.91 -8.55 2.97
N LEU A 19 -21.80 -7.24 2.72
CA LEU A 19 -20.85 -6.69 1.75
C LEU A 19 -19.39 -6.96 2.17
N LEU A 20 -19.05 -6.72 3.44
CA LEU A 20 -17.73 -7.01 3.99
C LEU A 20 -17.39 -8.50 3.88
N PHE A 21 -18.35 -9.37 4.21
CA PHE A 21 -18.15 -10.81 4.15
C PHE A 21 -17.96 -11.30 2.72
N SER A 22 -18.77 -10.80 1.77
CA SER A 22 -18.66 -11.15 0.35
C SER A 22 -17.33 -10.69 -0.25
N ASN A 23 -16.78 -9.55 0.18
CA ASN A 23 -15.54 -8.99 -0.36
C ASN A 23 -14.33 -9.22 0.54
N ARG A 24 -14.44 -10.14 1.52
CA ARG A 24 -13.41 -10.34 2.56
C ARG A 24 -12.01 -10.61 1.98
N ALA A 25 -11.93 -11.39 0.90
CA ALA A 25 -10.65 -11.76 0.29
C ALA A 25 -9.91 -10.55 -0.33
N ILE A 26 -10.67 -9.56 -0.82
CA ILE A 26 -10.12 -8.34 -1.41
C ILE A 26 -9.79 -7.32 -0.30
N ILE A 27 -10.70 -7.15 0.67
CA ILE A 27 -10.53 -6.19 1.77
C ILE A 27 -9.33 -6.58 2.65
N PHE A 28 -9.25 -7.85 3.02
CA PHE A 28 -8.23 -8.38 3.91
C PHE A 28 -7.11 -9.09 3.13
N GLN A 29 -6.80 -8.66 1.90
CA GLN A 29 -5.77 -9.25 1.05
C GLN A 29 -4.41 -9.36 1.76
N ARG A 30 -4.08 -8.38 2.62
CA ARG A 30 -2.88 -8.36 3.46
C ARG A 30 -3.18 -8.43 4.96
N GLY A 31 -4.30 -9.04 5.35
CA GLY A 31 -4.75 -9.05 6.75
C GLY A 31 -5.41 -7.73 7.12
N ASN A 32 -4.89 -7.02 8.14
CA ASN A 32 -5.53 -5.80 8.66
C ASN A 32 -5.54 -4.66 7.62
N PRO A 33 -6.72 -4.20 7.15
CA PRO A 33 -6.81 -3.17 6.12
C PRO A 33 -6.60 -1.74 6.65
N LEU A 34 -6.67 -1.52 7.97
CA LEU A 34 -6.68 -0.19 8.55
C LEU A 34 -5.39 0.62 8.28
N PRO A 35 -4.17 0.05 8.39
CA PRO A 35 -2.94 0.75 8.05
C PRO A 35 -2.92 1.21 6.58
N TYR A 36 -3.41 0.36 5.67
CA TYR A 36 -3.50 0.68 4.25
C TYR A 36 -4.53 1.77 3.96
N LEU A 37 -5.67 1.77 4.65
CA LEU A 37 -6.66 2.85 4.56
C LEU A 37 -6.07 4.18 5.06
N ALA A 38 -5.36 4.16 6.19
CA ALA A 38 -4.69 5.33 6.74
C ALA A 38 -3.59 5.87 5.80
N ALA A 39 -2.85 4.99 5.12
CA ALA A 39 -1.92 5.38 4.06
C ALA A 39 -2.65 5.97 2.85
N ALA A 40 -3.72 5.34 2.38
CA ALA A 40 -4.50 5.80 1.23
C ALA A 40 -5.07 7.21 1.43
N MET A 41 -5.50 7.55 2.65
CA MET A 41 -5.99 8.90 2.98
C MET A 41 -4.90 9.99 2.95
N ARG A 42 -3.62 9.61 3.09
CA ARG A 42 -2.48 10.53 3.02
C ARG A 42 -1.96 10.75 1.61
N ILE A 43 -2.37 9.92 0.65
CA ILE A 43 -1.93 10.02 -0.74
C ILE A 43 -2.70 11.13 -1.46
N SER A 44 -1.97 12.09 -2.00
CA SER A 44 -2.48 13.22 -2.78
C SER A 44 -1.60 13.45 -4.01
N GLU A 45 -1.81 14.54 -4.75
CA GLU A 45 -0.89 14.91 -5.84
C GLU A 45 0.47 15.38 -5.31
N ASP A 46 0.48 16.07 -4.17
CA ASP A 46 1.72 16.55 -3.50
C ASP A 46 2.43 15.44 -2.71
N THR A 47 1.70 14.38 -2.34
CA THR A 47 2.20 13.22 -1.57
C THR A 47 1.88 11.92 -2.32
N PRO A 48 2.68 11.55 -3.34
CA PRO A 48 2.33 10.47 -4.26
C PRO A 48 2.40 9.06 -3.62
N TYR A 49 3.13 8.92 -2.51
CA TYR A 49 3.21 7.70 -1.72
C TYR A 49 3.15 7.98 -0.21
N ALA A 50 2.80 6.97 0.56
CA ALA A 50 2.74 7.03 2.02
C ALA A 50 3.19 5.70 2.66
N ALA A 51 3.95 5.78 3.75
CA ALA A 51 4.33 4.59 4.53
C ALA A 51 3.10 3.94 5.17
N VAL A 52 2.95 2.63 4.97
CA VAL A 52 2.00 1.78 5.70
C VAL A 52 2.62 1.30 7.01
N ASP A 53 3.86 0.81 6.91
CA ASP A 53 4.69 0.39 8.02
C ASP A 53 6.16 0.68 7.67
N VAL A 54 6.80 1.59 8.40
CA VAL A 54 8.19 1.99 8.13
C VAL A 54 9.15 0.87 8.54
N GLY A 55 8.87 0.15 9.63
CA GLY A 55 9.74 -0.92 10.14
C GLY A 55 9.83 -2.09 9.17
N GLU A 56 8.71 -2.42 8.52
CA GLU A 56 8.63 -3.47 7.51
C GLU A 56 8.92 -2.97 6.08
N GLY A 57 9.29 -1.70 5.92
CA GLY A 57 9.57 -1.11 4.60
C GLY A 57 8.37 -1.12 3.65
N VAL A 58 7.14 -1.04 4.17
CA VAL A 58 5.90 -1.13 3.39
C VAL A 58 5.35 0.26 3.10
N TYR A 59 5.18 0.57 1.82
CA TYR A 59 4.64 1.84 1.32
C TYR A 59 3.46 1.61 0.39
N LEU A 60 2.63 2.63 0.23
CA LEU A 60 1.46 2.62 -0.66
C LEU A 60 1.53 3.82 -1.59
N SER A 61 1.23 3.62 -2.87
CA SER A 61 1.01 4.69 -3.86
C SER A 61 -0.29 4.46 -4.63
N ARG A 62 -0.72 5.44 -5.42
CA ARG A 62 -1.69 5.16 -6.49
C ARG A 62 -1.14 4.10 -7.44
N ARG A 63 -2.04 3.33 -8.05
CA ARG A 63 -1.69 2.27 -9.00
C ARG A 63 -0.83 2.83 -10.14
N GLY A 64 0.26 2.14 -10.42
CA GLY A 64 1.26 2.54 -11.40
C GLY A 64 2.66 2.52 -10.81
N ALA A 65 3.63 3.00 -11.59
CA ALA A 65 4.96 3.33 -11.09
C ALA A 65 4.89 4.58 -10.21
N CYS A 66 5.76 4.67 -9.21
CA CYS A 66 5.93 5.85 -8.37
C CYS A 66 7.39 6.30 -8.42
N PRO A 67 7.77 7.15 -9.40
CA PRO A 67 9.13 7.63 -9.56
C PRO A 67 9.68 8.27 -8.29
N GLU A 68 8.85 9.00 -7.55
CA GLU A 68 9.25 9.72 -6.35
C GLU A 68 9.69 8.78 -5.22
N LEU A 69 9.09 7.58 -5.15
CA LEU A 69 9.53 6.55 -4.21
C LEU A 69 10.88 5.95 -4.63
N PHE A 70 11.10 5.79 -5.94
CA PHE A 70 12.37 5.29 -6.47
C PHE A 70 13.48 6.32 -6.28
N ASP A 71 13.23 7.59 -6.58
CA ASP A 71 14.18 8.67 -6.37
C ASP A 71 14.60 8.76 -4.90
N ALA A 72 13.64 8.70 -3.97
CA ALA A 72 13.91 8.69 -2.53
C ALA A 72 14.74 7.46 -2.10
N PHE A 73 14.45 6.29 -2.68
CA PHE A 73 15.24 5.08 -2.42
C PHE A 73 16.67 5.20 -2.94
N GLN A 74 16.85 5.72 -4.16
CA GLN A 74 18.15 5.91 -4.77
C GLN A 74 19.00 6.94 -4.01
N GLU A 75 18.38 8.03 -3.55
CA GLU A 75 19.05 9.05 -2.72
C GLU A 75 19.53 8.46 -1.39
N LYS A 76 18.70 7.65 -0.71
CA LYS A 76 19.07 7.05 0.58
C LYS A 76 20.10 5.93 0.44
N SER A 77 19.97 5.08 -0.57
CA SER A 77 20.82 3.88 -0.75
C SER A 77 22.08 4.12 -1.58
N GLY A 78 22.11 5.18 -2.40
CA GLY A 78 23.11 5.37 -3.43
C GLY A 78 23.01 4.39 -4.61
N ALA A 79 22.00 3.52 -4.63
CA ALA A 79 21.80 2.54 -5.68
C ALA A 79 21.16 3.16 -6.93
N ALA A 80 21.52 2.67 -8.11
CA ALA A 80 20.88 3.04 -9.37
C ALA A 80 19.89 1.96 -9.80
N PHE A 81 18.78 2.37 -10.42
CA PHE A 81 17.86 1.43 -11.08
C PHE A 81 18.59 0.67 -12.20
N VAL A 82 18.42 -0.65 -12.23
CA VAL A 82 19.05 -1.54 -13.21
C VAL A 82 18.01 -2.07 -14.19
N GLU A 83 17.02 -2.79 -13.67
CA GLU A 83 16.00 -3.44 -14.51
C GLU A 83 14.73 -3.78 -13.73
N GLN A 84 13.66 -4.04 -14.45
CA GLN A 84 12.40 -4.55 -13.91
C GLN A 84 12.15 -5.97 -14.39
N ALA A 85 11.90 -6.88 -13.45
CA ALA A 85 11.52 -8.26 -13.69
C ALA A 85 10.14 -8.54 -13.06
N GLY A 86 9.07 -8.40 -13.86
CA GLY A 86 7.70 -8.55 -13.37
C GLY A 86 7.35 -7.50 -12.31
N SER A 87 7.04 -7.96 -11.10
CA SER A 87 6.78 -7.11 -9.92
C SER A 87 8.05 -6.66 -9.18
N GLY A 88 9.23 -7.16 -9.54
CA GLY A 88 10.49 -6.79 -8.92
C GLY A 88 11.21 -5.68 -9.69
N TYR A 89 11.68 -4.66 -8.97
CA TYR A 89 12.53 -3.59 -9.48
C TYR A 89 13.90 -3.73 -8.84
N LEU A 90 14.92 -3.98 -9.67
CA LEU A 90 16.28 -4.20 -9.24
C LEU A 90 17.04 -2.88 -9.21
N PHE A 91 17.70 -2.62 -8.10
CA PHE A 91 18.62 -1.50 -7.89
C PHE A 91 19.99 -2.03 -7.48
N SER A 92 21.06 -1.32 -7.84
CA SER A 92 22.43 -1.72 -7.53
C SER A 92 23.32 -0.51 -7.26
N ASP A 93 24.12 -0.57 -6.20
CA ASP A 93 25.19 0.40 -5.92
C ASP A 93 26.55 -0.03 -6.54
N GLY A 94 26.57 -1.17 -7.23
CA GLY A 94 27.76 -1.79 -7.83
C GLY A 94 28.34 -2.93 -7.01
N THR A 95 28.04 -2.97 -5.71
CA THR A 95 28.45 -4.04 -4.78
C THR A 95 27.24 -4.86 -4.32
N ASN A 96 26.18 -4.18 -3.89
CA ASN A 96 24.95 -4.76 -3.38
C ASN A 96 23.83 -4.64 -4.40
N ARG A 97 22.87 -5.58 -4.30
CA ARG A 97 21.64 -5.57 -5.07
C ARG A 97 20.45 -5.46 -4.15
N TYR A 98 19.52 -4.60 -4.53
CA TYR A 98 18.32 -4.30 -3.77
C TYR A 98 17.11 -4.55 -4.66
N VAL A 99 16.07 -5.16 -4.10
CA VAL A 99 14.84 -5.47 -4.83
C VAL A 99 13.69 -4.75 -4.17
N ILE A 100 13.05 -3.84 -4.90
CA ILE A 100 11.76 -3.27 -4.52
C ILE A 100 10.67 -4.11 -5.17
N SER A 101 9.73 -4.61 -4.38
CA SER A 101 8.62 -5.41 -4.90
C SER A 101 7.34 -4.59 -4.99
N SER A 102 6.57 -4.77 -6.06
CA SER A 102 5.26 -4.15 -6.26
C SER A 102 4.13 -5.17 -6.23
N GLU A 103 3.01 -4.83 -5.59
CA GLU A 103 1.81 -5.65 -5.60
C GLU A 103 0.56 -4.79 -5.77
N ILE A 104 -0.33 -5.20 -6.67
CA ILE A 104 -1.62 -4.52 -6.84
C ILE A 104 -2.49 -4.79 -5.61
N TYR A 105 -2.97 -3.70 -5.01
CA TYR A 105 -3.82 -3.72 -3.83
C TYR A 105 -5.13 -2.95 -4.08
N TRP A 106 -6.26 -3.57 -3.74
CA TRP A 106 -7.62 -3.04 -3.98
C TRP A 106 -7.89 -2.54 -5.41
N GLY A 107 -7.11 -3.01 -6.40
CA GLY A 107 -7.20 -2.65 -7.81
C GLY A 107 -6.82 -1.20 -8.17
N ARG A 108 -6.63 -0.32 -7.18
CA ARG A 108 -6.38 1.13 -7.34
C ARG A 108 -5.06 1.60 -6.74
N TYR A 109 -4.39 0.76 -5.97
CA TYR A 109 -3.14 1.08 -5.31
C TYR A 109 -2.05 0.09 -5.68
N THR A 110 -0.81 0.54 -5.58
CA THR A 110 0.36 -0.33 -5.56
C THR A 110 0.93 -0.29 -4.16
N VAL A 111 1.12 -1.46 -3.56
CA VAL A 111 1.93 -1.59 -2.35
C VAL A 111 3.34 -1.92 -2.76
N TRP A 112 4.27 -1.22 -2.14
CA TRP A 112 5.69 -1.37 -2.34
C TRP A 112 6.32 -1.96 -1.09
N THR A 113 7.17 -2.96 -1.28
CA THR A 113 8.00 -3.53 -0.21
C THR A 113 9.44 -3.22 -0.55
N LEU A 114 10.05 -2.40 0.31
CA LEU A 114 11.42 -1.93 0.15
C LEU A 114 12.33 -2.69 1.15
N PRO A 115 13.61 -2.87 0.81
CA PRO A 115 14.56 -3.46 1.73
C PRO A 115 14.79 -2.56 2.95
N GLU A 116 15.21 -3.17 4.06
CA GLU A 116 15.27 -2.60 5.42
C GLU A 116 16.14 -1.35 5.57
N ILE A 117 16.95 -1.00 4.56
CA ILE A 117 17.70 0.27 4.47
C ILE A 117 16.79 1.51 4.64
N MET A 118 15.49 1.41 4.38
CA MET A 118 14.53 2.49 4.61
C MET A 118 13.92 2.52 6.01
N ALA A 119 14.06 1.46 6.81
CA ALA A 119 13.46 1.31 8.14
C ALA A 119 14.23 2.03 9.27
N GLU A 120 15.52 2.36 9.07
CA GLU A 120 16.27 3.18 10.01
C GLU A 120 15.88 4.66 9.85
N GLN A 121 15.16 5.18 10.84
CA GLN A 121 15.02 6.61 11.18
C GLN A 121 15.64 6.88 12.55
#